data_AF-A0A4P9Y957-F1
#
_entry.id   AF-A0A4P9Y957-F1
#
_cell.length_a   1.000
_cell.length_b   1.000
_cell.length_c   1.000
_cell.angle_alpha   90.00
_cell.angle_beta   90.00
_cell.angle_gamma   90.00
#
_symmetry.space_group_name_H-M   'P 1'
#
loop_
_entity.id
_entity.type
_entity.pdbx_description
1 polymer ?
#
loop_
_entity_poly.entity_id
_entity_poly.type
_entity_poly.pdbx_seq_one_letter_code
_entity_poly.pdbx_strand_id
1 'polypeptide(L)'
;KQEKSTKQAPAPVQNDEIKDPVQLVDLRVGKVLSVKRHENADSLYVEQIGLGEDQPRTVVSGIVNMRGVSSQGMVLVASDVNDPMKKELLISHDSAKPGDVVSVEGFPPKPEPVLNPKKKIFEAVQPFLKQTIMP
;
A
#
# COMPACT_ATOMS: atom_id res chain seq x y z
N LYS A 1 -29.79 -14.71 -3.92
CA LYS A 1 -29.60 -13.28 -3.56
C LYS A 1 -28.86 -13.25 -2.23
N GLN A 2 -27.55 -13.05 -2.23
CA GLN A 2 -26.78 -12.82 -1.01
C GLN A 2 -26.37 -11.34 -1.03
N GLU A 3 -26.91 -10.59 -0.08
CA GLU A 3 -26.54 -9.20 0.18
C GLU A 3 -25.07 -9.12 0.53
N LYS A 4 -24.31 -8.46 -0.35
CA LYS A 4 -22.92 -8.07 -0.09
C LYS A 4 -23.00 -6.87 0.84
N SER A 5 -22.80 -7.09 2.13
CA SER A 5 -22.67 -6.02 3.12
C SER A 5 -21.62 -5.02 2.65
N THR A 6 -22.07 -3.80 2.37
CA THR A 6 -21.25 -2.64 2.13
C THR A 6 -20.41 -2.42 3.39
N LYS A 7 -19.15 -2.83 3.35
CA LYS A 7 -18.19 -2.60 4.44
C LYS A 7 -17.93 -1.10 4.46
N GLN A 8 -18.68 -0.37 5.27
CA GLN A 8 -18.37 1.01 5.62
C GLN A 8 -16.89 1.08 6.01
N ALA A 9 -16.20 2.12 5.52
CA ALA A 9 -14.86 2.42 5.99
C ALA A 9 -14.91 2.46 7.53
N PRO A 10 -14.10 1.64 8.24
CA PRO A 10 -14.10 1.67 9.68
C PRO A 10 -13.72 3.08 10.15
N ALA A 11 -14.42 3.58 11.17
CA ALA A 11 -14.04 4.82 11.84
C ALA A 11 -12.55 4.76 12.24
N PRO A 12 -11.79 5.87 12.13
CA PRO A 12 -10.39 5.89 12.47
C PRO A 12 -10.21 5.36 13.90
N VAL A 13 -9.39 4.31 14.04
CA VAL A 13 -9.05 3.75 15.34
C VAL A 13 -8.18 4.79 16.03
N GLN A 14 -8.76 5.55 16.96
CA GLN A 14 -8.04 6.54 17.75
C GLN A 14 -7.05 5.80 18.65
N ASN A 15 -5.77 5.94 18.34
CA ASN A 15 -4.68 5.53 19.20
C ASN A 15 -3.96 6.82 19.60
N ASP A 16 -4.48 7.47 20.65
CA ASP A 16 -4.06 8.82 21.09
C ASP A 16 -2.57 8.92 21.44
N GLU A 17 -1.88 7.79 21.57
CA GLU A 17 -0.44 7.71 21.81
C GLU A 17 0.42 7.97 20.55
N ILE A 18 -0.15 7.84 19.34
CA ILE A 18 0.56 8.11 18.08
C ILE A 18 0.14 9.47 17.54
N LYS A 19 0.99 10.47 17.75
CA LYS A 19 0.73 11.84 17.34
C LYS A 19 0.57 12.00 15.82
N ASP A 20 1.48 11.42 15.04
CA ASP A 20 1.57 11.63 13.59
C ASP A 20 1.76 10.28 12.86
N PRO A 21 0.71 9.46 12.70
CA PRO A 21 0.84 8.07 12.22
C PRO A 21 1.40 7.95 10.81
N VAL A 22 1.24 8.99 9.97
CA VAL A 22 1.79 9.03 8.59
C VAL A 22 3.31 9.03 8.57
N GLN A 23 3.97 9.57 9.60
CA GLN A 23 5.44 9.58 9.68
C GLN A 23 6.01 8.17 9.83
N LEU A 24 5.23 7.25 10.41
CA LEU A 24 5.68 5.88 10.71
C LEU A 24 5.56 4.92 9.53
N VAL A 25 4.74 5.26 8.52
CA VAL A 25 4.52 4.41 7.34
C VAL A 25 5.70 4.59 6.37
N ASP A 26 6.38 3.50 6.02
CA ASP A 26 7.42 3.51 4.99
C ASP A 26 6.79 3.43 3.60
N LEU A 27 6.61 4.61 2.96
CA LEU A 27 6.17 4.71 1.57
C LEU A 27 7.36 5.06 0.68
N ARG A 28 7.58 4.26 -0.36
CA ARG A 28 8.67 4.45 -1.32
C ARG A 28 8.23 4.26 -2.75
N VAL A 29 8.93 4.94 -3.64
CA VAL A 29 8.82 4.72 -5.08
C VAL A 29 9.49 3.39 -5.42
N GLY A 30 8.73 2.49 -6.05
CA GLY A 30 9.23 1.20 -6.51
C GLY A 30 9.09 1.03 -8.01
N LYS A 31 10.06 0.36 -8.62
CA LYS A 31 9.98 -0.04 -10.04
C LYS A 31 9.60 -1.52 -10.12
N VAL A 32 8.48 -1.80 -10.78
CA VAL A 32 8.10 -3.19 -11.11
C VAL A 32 9.09 -3.72 -12.15
N LEU A 33 9.87 -4.75 -11.77
CA LEU A 33 10.86 -5.39 -12.63
C LEU A 33 10.25 -6.58 -13.39
N SER A 34 9.41 -7.35 -12.71
CA SER A 34 8.67 -8.46 -13.32
C SER A 34 7.37 -8.72 -12.56
N VAL A 35 6.38 -9.25 -13.29
CA VAL A 35 5.09 -9.70 -12.74
C VAL A 35 4.82 -11.10 -13.29
N LYS A 36 4.46 -12.03 -12.41
CA LYS A 36 4.07 -13.39 -12.79
C LYS A 36 2.80 -13.78 -12.04
N ARG A 37 1.99 -14.67 -12.62
CA ARG A 37 0.91 -15.30 -11.87
C ARG A 37 1.51 -16.25 -10.85
N HIS A 38 0.90 -16.31 -9.67
CA HIS A 38 1.30 -17.27 -8.65
C HIS A 38 0.96 -18.70 -9.10
N GLU A 39 1.94 -19.60 -9.07
CA GLU A 39 1.82 -20.97 -9.61
C GLU A 39 0.63 -21.74 -9.03
N ASN A 40 0.34 -21.52 -7.75
CA ASN A 40 -0.76 -22.19 -7.04
C ASN A 40 -1.97 -21.28 -6.77
N ALA A 41 -2.07 -20.09 -7.39
CA ALA A 41 -3.14 -19.12 -7.09
C ALA A 41 -3.50 -18.20 -8.28
N ASP A 42 -4.60 -18.50 -8.96
CA ASP A 42 -5.05 -17.75 -10.16
C ASP A 42 -5.41 -16.28 -9.90
N SER A 43 -5.71 -15.94 -8.65
CA SER A 43 -6.10 -14.59 -8.23
C SER A 43 -4.94 -13.77 -7.65
N LEU A 44 -3.70 -14.31 -7.65
CA LEU A 44 -2.53 -13.64 -7.11
C LEU A 44 -1.48 -13.40 -8.19
N TYR A 45 -0.84 -12.23 -8.08
CA TYR A 45 0.37 -11.92 -8.80
C TYR A 45 1.55 -11.88 -7.84
N VAL A 46 2.71 -12.28 -8.33
CA VAL A 46 4.01 -12.16 -7.67
C VAL A 46 4.81 -11.14 -8.46
N GLU A 47 5.08 -10.00 -7.83
CA GLU A 47 5.87 -8.92 -8.40
C GLU A 47 7.27 -8.88 -7.80
N GLN A 48 8.27 -8.59 -8.63
CA GLN A 48 9.60 -8.22 -8.18
C GLN A 48 9.73 -6.69 -8.26
N ILE A 49 9.88 -6.03 -7.12
CA ILE A 49 9.92 -4.58 -7.01
C ILE A 49 11.34 -4.12 -6.66
N GLY A 50 11.95 -3.34 -7.55
CA GLY A 50 13.22 -2.68 -7.29
C GLY A 50 13.00 -1.41 -6.46
N LEU A 51 13.75 -1.27 -5.36
CA LEU A 51 13.77 -0.10 -4.48
C LEU A 51 15.16 0.56 -4.43
N GLY A 52 16.05 0.26 -5.37
CA GLY A 52 17.46 0.71 -5.33
C GLY A 52 18.34 -0.08 -4.35
N GLU A 53 17.82 -1.15 -3.76
CA GLU A 53 18.55 -2.14 -2.96
C GLU A 53 19.27 -3.16 -3.85
N ASP A 54 20.26 -3.90 -3.32
CA ASP A 54 21.01 -4.93 -4.06
C ASP A 54 20.11 -6.06 -4.58
N GLN A 55 19.05 -6.37 -3.84
CA GLN A 55 18.07 -7.40 -4.20
C GLN A 55 16.67 -6.79 -4.26
N PRO A 56 15.88 -7.10 -5.32
CA PRO A 56 14.50 -6.66 -5.40
C PRO A 56 13.66 -7.34 -4.31
N ARG A 57 12.58 -6.66 -3.92
CA ARG A 57 11.61 -7.20 -2.97
C ARG A 57 10.53 -7.98 -3.69
N THR A 58 10.14 -9.10 -3.10
CA THR A 58 8.98 -9.88 -3.56
C THR A 58 7.72 -9.29 -2.95
N VAL A 59 6.81 -8.83 -3.80
CA VAL A 59 5.47 -8.38 -3.42
C VAL A 59 4.45 -9.37 -3.99
N VAL A 60 3.41 -9.67 -3.22
CA VAL A 60 2.30 -10.51 -3.65
C VAL A 60 1.01 -9.71 -3.57
N SER A 61 0.38 -9.46 -4.71
CA SER A 61 -0.87 -8.70 -4.79
C SER A 61 -2.08 -9.61 -5.09
N GLY A 62 -3.20 -9.39 -4.39
CA GLY A 62 -4.46 -10.12 -4.62
C GLY A 62 -5.44 -10.14 -3.42
N ILE A 63 -6.68 -10.62 -3.66
CA ILE A 63 -7.83 -10.50 -2.73
C ILE A 63 -7.84 -11.64 -1.68
N VAL A 64 -6.81 -11.72 -0.82
CA VAL A 64 -6.69 -12.63 0.37
C VAL A 64 -5.95 -13.97 0.12
N ASN A 65 -5.14 -14.33 1.13
CA ASN A 65 -4.29 -15.52 1.30
C ASN A 65 -3.17 -15.67 0.26
N MET A 66 -1.96 -15.25 0.62
CA MET A 66 -0.73 -15.27 -0.22
C MET A 66 -0.17 -16.67 -0.54
N ARG A 67 -0.97 -17.72 -0.30
CA ARG A 67 -0.75 -19.15 -0.62
C ARG A 67 0.69 -19.66 -0.45
N GLY A 68 1.32 -19.30 0.67
CA GLY A 68 2.65 -19.79 1.07
C GLY A 68 3.82 -18.91 0.63
N VAL A 69 3.59 -17.84 -0.14
CA VAL A 69 4.61 -16.84 -0.47
C VAL A 69 4.54 -15.69 0.52
N SER A 70 5.69 -15.33 1.10
CA SER A 70 5.79 -14.18 1.98
C SER A 70 5.96 -12.91 1.15
N SER A 71 5.03 -11.96 1.29
CA SER A 71 5.16 -10.63 0.69
C SER A 71 5.97 -9.72 1.60
N GLN A 72 6.95 -9.04 1.02
CA GLN A 72 7.85 -8.10 1.72
C GLN A 72 7.35 -6.65 1.64
N GLY A 73 6.12 -6.44 1.17
CA GLY A 73 5.51 -5.13 1.06
C GLY A 73 4.10 -5.19 0.46
N MET A 74 3.56 -4.02 0.14
CA MET A 74 2.29 -3.85 -0.58
C MET A 74 2.45 -2.77 -1.64
N VAL A 75 1.80 -2.96 -2.79
CA VAL A 75 1.68 -1.92 -3.82
C VAL A 75 0.50 -1.01 -3.45
N LEU A 76 0.76 0.30 -3.37
CA LEU A 76 -0.29 1.29 -3.14
C LEU A 76 -1.04 1.57 -4.46
N VAL A 77 -2.37 1.48 -4.41
CA VAL A 77 -3.26 1.67 -5.56
C VAL A 77 -4.38 2.64 -5.22
N ALA A 78 -4.82 3.42 -6.19
CA ALA A 78 -6.06 4.16 -6.10
C ALA A 78 -7.24 3.24 -6.45
N SER A 79 -8.38 3.44 -5.81
CA SER A 79 -9.64 2.81 -6.18
C SER A 79 -10.73 3.86 -6.25
N ASP A 80 -11.65 3.70 -7.20
CA ASP A 80 -12.81 4.59 -7.31
C ASP A 80 -13.77 4.35 -6.13
N VAL A 81 -14.26 5.43 -5.52
CA VAL A 81 -15.21 5.35 -4.40
C VAL A 81 -16.57 4.77 -4.83
N ASN A 82 -16.93 4.91 -6.10
CA ASN A 82 -18.16 4.40 -6.70
C ASN A 82 -17.96 2.99 -7.29
N ASP A 83 -16.73 2.64 -7.67
CA ASP A 83 -16.37 1.29 -8.13
C ASP A 83 -15.07 0.78 -7.49
N PRO A 84 -15.16 0.15 -6.29
CA PRO A 84 -13.99 -0.38 -5.59
C PRO A 84 -13.26 -1.52 -6.32
N MET A 85 -13.85 -2.08 -7.39
CA MET A 85 -13.20 -3.10 -8.22
C MET A 85 -12.27 -2.46 -9.25
N LYS A 86 -12.51 -1.20 -9.62
CA LYS A 86 -11.62 -0.42 -10.47
C LYS A 86 -10.43 0.04 -9.64
N LYS A 87 -9.26 -0.51 -9.94
CA LYS A 87 -7.99 -0.19 -9.28
C LYS A 87 -7.02 0.38 -10.31
N GLU A 88 -6.37 1.48 -9.96
CA GLU A 88 -5.39 2.16 -10.80
C GLU A 88 -4.08 2.30 -10.04
N LEU A 89 -2.96 2.09 -10.73
CA LEU A 89 -1.64 2.27 -10.14
C LEU A 89 -1.38 3.76 -9.92
N LEU A 90 -0.82 4.10 -8.77
CA LEU A 90 -0.31 5.45 -8.54
C LEU A 90 0.95 5.65 -9.39
N ILE A 91 0.94 6.70 -10.21
CA ILE A 91 2.07 7.07 -11.04
C ILE A 91 2.93 8.05 -10.23
N SER A 92 4.22 7.72 -10.08
CA SER A 92 5.20 8.62 -9.48
C SER A 92 5.63 9.69 -10.49
N HIS A 93 6.17 10.80 -10.02
CA HIS A 93 6.73 11.83 -10.90
C HIS A 93 7.91 11.28 -11.74
N ASP A 94 8.08 11.75 -12.98
CA ASP A 94 9.09 11.23 -13.92
C ASP A 94 10.53 11.34 -13.41
N SER A 95 10.80 12.29 -12.51
CA SER A 95 12.12 12.45 -11.89
C SER A 95 12.39 11.52 -10.72
N ALA A 96 11.38 10.76 -10.25
CA ALA A 96 11.50 9.91 -9.08
C ALA A 96 12.32 8.66 -9.39
N LYS A 97 13.17 8.26 -8.44
CA LYS A 97 14.02 7.08 -8.54
C LYS A 97 13.50 5.96 -7.64
N PRO A 98 13.73 4.69 -8.02
CA PRO A 98 13.46 3.58 -7.13
C PRO A 98 14.15 3.76 -5.78
N GLY A 99 13.38 3.65 -4.70
CA GLY A 99 13.85 3.85 -3.33
C GLY A 99 13.57 5.24 -2.75
N ASP A 100 13.20 6.23 -3.57
CA ASP A 100 12.85 7.57 -3.10
C ASP A 100 11.71 7.50 -2.07
N VAL A 101 11.89 8.22 -0.98
CA VAL A 101 10.91 8.29 0.10
C VAL A 101 9.75 9.19 -0.31
N VAL A 102 8.54 8.68 -0.20
CA VAL A 102 7.32 9.47 -0.38
C VAL A 102 6.91 10.01 0.99
N SER A 103 6.96 11.34 1.14
CA SER A 103 6.59 12.03 2.37
C SER A 103 5.44 13.00 2.16
N VAL A 104 4.66 13.24 3.21
CA VAL A 104 3.63 14.28 3.23
C VAL A 104 4.26 15.58 3.73
N GLU A 105 4.00 16.69 3.04
CA GLU A 105 4.49 18.01 3.45
C GLU A 105 4.09 18.33 4.90
N GLY A 106 5.04 18.83 5.69
CA GLY A 106 4.83 19.08 7.12
C GLY A 106 4.97 17.85 8.03
N PHE A 107 5.09 16.64 7.48
CA PHE A 107 5.25 15.40 8.23
C PHE A 107 6.56 14.69 7.83
N PRO A 108 7.71 15.04 8.44
CA PRO A 108 8.98 14.42 8.10
C PRO A 108 8.95 12.91 8.36
N PRO A 109 9.43 12.07 7.42
CA PRO A 109 9.33 10.63 7.51
C PRO A 109 10.20 10.08 8.67
N LYS A 110 9.62 9.19 9.47
CA LYS A 110 10.26 8.43 10.55
C LYS A 110 9.76 6.98 10.51
N PRO A 111 9.98 6.26 9.40
CA PRO A 111 9.40 4.95 9.20
C PRO A 111 9.90 3.95 10.25
N GLU A 112 8.99 3.15 10.78
CA GLU A 112 9.35 1.98 11.58
C GLU A 112 9.65 0.79 10.65
N PRO A 113 10.71 0.00 10.88
CA PRO A 113 11.03 -1.16 10.04
C PRO A 113 9.89 -2.19 9.93
N VAL A 114 9.09 -2.32 11.00
CA VAL A 114 7.92 -3.19 11.07
C VAL A 114 6.83 -2.46 11.84
N LEU A 115 5.73 -2.12 11.17
CA LEU A 115 4.55 -1.55 11.83
C LEU A 115 3.92 -2.57 12.77
N ASN A 116 3.61 -2.15 14.00
CA ASN A 116 2.90 -3.01 14.96
C ASN A 116 1.43 -3.18 14.54
N PRO A 117 0.96 -4.40 14.17
CA PRO A 117 -0.41 -4.61 13.70
C PRO A 117 -1.47 -4.27 14.74
N LYS A 118 -1.14 -4.37 16.05
CA LYS A 118 -2.07 -4.02 17.13
C LYS A 118 -2.35 -2.52 17.20
N LYS A 119 -1.41 -1.69 16.72
CA LYS A 119 -1.53 -0.23 16.72
C LYS A 119 -2.35 0.32 15.55
N LYS A 120 -2.63 -0.51 14.52
CA LYS A 120 -3.43 -0.16 13.34
C LYS A 120 -3.04 1.17 12.68
N ILE A 121 -1.72 1.39 12.56
CA ILE A 121 -1.14 2.67 12.11
C ILE A 121 -1.58 3.00 10.69
N PHE A 122 -1.51 2.04 9.76
CA PHE A 122 -1.90 2.28 8.37
C PHE A 122 -3.39 2.57 8.25
N GLU A 123 -4.24 1.90 9.03
CA GLU A 123 -5.69 2.14 9.08
C GLU A 123 -6.05 3.52 9.64
N ALA A 124 -5.20 4.11 10.48
CA ALA A 124 -5.36 5.49 10.93
C ALA A 124 -5.00 6.51 9.83
N VAL A 125 -4.07 6.16 8.93
CA VAL A 125 -3.62 7.03 7.82
C VAL A 125 -4.52 6.89 6.59
N GLN A 126 -4.99 5.69 6.29
CA GLN A 126 -5.74 5.34 5.07
C GLN A 126 -6.92 6.29 4.75
N PRO A 127 -7.76 6.73 5.72
CA PRO A 127 -8.90 7.62 5.43
C PRO A 127 -8.50 8.98 4.84
N PHE A 128 -7.24 9.39 5.03
CA PHE A 128 -6.70 10.65 4.55
C PHE A 128 -5.98 10.51 3.19
N LEU A 129 -5.68 9.29 2.75
CA LEU A 129 -5.07 9.02 1.45
C LEU A 129 -6.13 9.13 0.34
N LYS A 130 -6.29 10.34 -0.21
CA LYS A 130 -7.22 10.64 -1.29
C LYS A 130 -6.48 11.32 -2.43
N GLN A 131 -6.79 10.91 -3.66
CA GLN A 131 -6.28 11.58 -4.84
C GLN A 131 -7.17 12.78 -5.16
N THR A 132 -6.62 13.99 -4.98
CA THR A 132 -7.23 15.19 -5.53
C THR A 132 -6.83 15.27 -6.99
N ILE A 133 -7.77 14.99 -7.89
CA ILE A 133 -7.57 15.32 -9.31
C ILE A 133 -7.61 16.84 -9.37
N MET A 134 -6.45 17.47 -9.55
CA MET A 134 -6.40 18.90 -9.87
C MET A 134 -7.05 19.07 -11.26
N PRO A 135 -8.06 19.94 -11.39
CA PRO A 135 -8.76 20.15 -12.66
C PRO A 135 -7.86 20.76 -13.75
#